data_AF-A0A8S9LPF0-F1
#
_entry.id   AF-A0A8S9LPF0-F1
#
_cell.length_a   1.000
_cell.length_b   1.000
_cell.length_c   1.000
_cell.angle_alpha   90.00
_cell.angle_beta   90.00
_cell.angle_gamma   90.00
#
_symmetry.space_group_name_H-M   'P 1'
#
loop_
_entity.id
_entity.type
_entity.pdbx_description
1 polymer ?
#
loop_
_entity_poly.entity_id
_entity_poly.type
_entity_poly.pdbx_seq_one_letter_code
_entity_poly.pdbx_strand_id
1 'polypeptide(L)'
;MVIRDSVEPLLEDYRPPGITSLKFSKLTLGNVAPKIEGIRVQSFKEGQVTMDVDLRWGGDPNIVLGVTALVASIPIQLKDLQVFTVARVIFQLADEIPCISAVVVALLAEPKPRIDYTLKAVGGSLTAIPGLSDMIDDTVDTIVQDMLQWPHRIVVPIGGIPVDLRYQVL
;
A
#
# COMPACT_ATOMS: atom_id res chain seq x y z
N MET A 1 5.83 -5.45 -12.04
CA MET A 1 5.20 -6.09 -10.85
C MET A 1 4.48 -4.98 -10.13
N VAL A 2 3.16 -5.06 -9.90
CA VAL A 2 2.30 -3.92 -9.51
C VAL A 2 2.94 -3.00 -8.48
N ILE A 3 3.43 -3.51 -7.34
CA ILE A 3 4.07 -2.70 -6.30
C ILE A 3 5.29 -1.94 -6.81
N ARG A 4 6.19 -2.61 -7.54
CA ARG A 4 7.39 -1.99 -8.09
C ARG A 4 7.02 -0.87 -9.07
N ASP A 5 6.08 -1.15 -9.95
CA ASP A 5 5.68 -0.23 -11.03
C ASP A 5 4.94 1.00 -10.46
N SER A 6 4.25 0.84 -9.32
CA SER A 6 3.56 1.93 -8.62
C SER A 6 4.47 2.75 -7.69
N VAL A 7 5.45 2.12 -7.04
CA VAL A 7 6.24 2.76 -5.96
C VAL A 7 7.58 3.30 -6.45
N GLU A 8 8.24 2.68 -7.43
CA GLU A 8 9.53 3.21 -7.93
C GLU A 8 9.46 4.65 -8.48
N PRO A 9 8.37 5.08 -9.15
CA PRO A 9 8.22 6.49 -9.53
C PRO A 9 8.18 7.43 -8.32
N LEU A 10 7.51 7.04 -7.22
CA LEU A 10 7.45 7.86 -6.01
C LEU A 10 8.83 7.97 -5.33
N LEU A 11 9.57 6.86 -5.29
CA LEU A 11 10.96 6.88 -4.79
C LEU A 11 11.87 7.80 -5.62
N GLU A 12 11.57 7.96 -6.91
CA GLU A 12 12.28 8.88 -7.80
C GLU A 12 11.89 10.34 -7.51
N ASP A 13 10.60 10.62 -7.39
CA ASP A 13 10.05 11.97 -7.20
C ASP A 13 10.44 12.57 -5.84
N TYR A 14 10.43 11.76 -4.78
CA TYR A 14 10.78 12.18 -3.42
C TYR A 14 12.28 12.02 -3.13
N ARG A 15 13.11 11.68 -4.13
CA ARG A 15 14.52 11.39 -3.89
C ARG A 15 15.26 12.58 -3.24
N PRO A 16 15.93 12.38 -2.10
CA PRO A 16 16.73 13.41 -1.44
C PRO A 16 17.94 13.87 -2.29
N PRO A 17 18.38 15.13 -2.14
CA PRO A 17 19.60 15.63 -2.77
C PRO A 17 20.82 14.76 -2.43
N GLY A 18 21.67 14.49 -3.43
CA GLY A 18 22.91 13.71 -3.28
C GLY A 18 22.73 12.19 -3.46
N ILE A 19 21.49 11.70 -3.55
CA ILE A 19 21.20 10.35 -4.02
C ILE A 19 21.07 10.38 -5.54
N THR A 20 21.71 9.43 -6.21
CA THR A 20 21.71 9.27 -7.67
C THR A 20 20.83 8.12 -8.13
N SER A 21 20.53 7.16 -7.25
CA SER A 21 19.63 6.04 -7.51
C SER A 21 18.97 5.54 -6.24
N LEU A 22 17.66 5.27 -6.32
CA LEU A 22 16.87 4.68 -5.24
C LEU A 22 15.85 3.70 -5.86
N LYS A 23 16.08 2.40 -5.72
CA LYS A 23 15.23 1.36 -6.35
C LYS A 23 15.12 0.12 -5.48
N PHE A 24 14.11 -0.72 -5.72
CA PHE A 24 14.03 -2.01 -5.06
C PHE A 24 15.12 -2.97 -5.57
N SER A 25 16.06 -3.32 -4.72
CA SER A 25 17.03 -4.40 -4.97
C SER A 25 16.42 -5.78 -4.68
N LYS A 26 15.57 -5.87 -3.64
CA LYS A 26 14.74 -7.04 -3.33
C LYS A 26 13.36 -6.57 -2.86
N LEU A 27 12.33 -7.27 -3.30
CA LEU A 27 10.95 -6.99 -2.91
C LEU A 27 10.16 -8.30 -2.92
N THR A 28 9.89 -8.82 -1.72
CA THR A 28 8.93 -9.89 -1.49
C THR A 28 8.09 -9.54 -0.27
N LEU A 29 6.80 -9.89 -0.29
CA LEU A 29 5.95 -9.74 0.90
C LEU A 29 6.05 -10.95 1.85
N GLY A 30 6.72 -12.02 1.45
CA GLY A 30 6.87 -13.22 2.26
C GLY A 30 5.74 -14.22 2.04
N ASN A 31 5.57 -15.15 2.98
CA ASN A 31 4.60 -16.25 2.90
C ASN A 31 3.53 -16.19 3.99
N VAL A 32 3.63 -15.26 4.93
CA VAL A 32 2.62 -15.05 5.96
C VAL A 32 1.49 -14.18 5.42
N ALA A 33 0.28 -14.74 5.38
CA ALA A 33 -0.91 -14.02 4.91
C ALA A 33 -1.42 -12.98 5.92
N PRO A 34 -2.09 -11.90 5.47
CA PRO A 34 -2.84 -11.01 6.33
C PRO A 34 -4.01 -11.74 7.01
N LYS A 35 -4.34 -11.30 8.23
CA LYS A 35 -5.46 -11.78 9.02
C LYS A 35 -6.62 -10.81 8.95
N ILE A 36 -7.82 -11.35 8.89
CA ILE A 36 -9.07 -10.60 9.06
C ILE A 36 -9.52 -10.82 10.50
N GLU A 37 -9.51 -9.77 11.30
CA GLU A 37 -9.95 -9.83 12.69
C GLU A 37 -11.46 -9.59 12.82
N GLY A 38 -12.06 -8.91 11.84
CA GLY A 38 -13.49 -8.64 11.84
C GLY A 38 -13.99 -8.10 10.50
N ILE A 39 -15.27 -8.32 10.26
CA ILE A 39 -15.99 -7.79 9.11
C ILE A 39 -17.26 -7.12 9.63
N ARG A 40 -17.52 -5.90 9.17
CA ARG A 40 -18.74 -5.15 9.48
C ARG A 40 -19.40 -4.71 8.18
N VAL A 41 -20.66 -5.11 7.99
CA VAL A 41 -21.46 -4.56 6.90
C VAL A 41 -21.90 -3.14 7.28
N GLN A 42 -21.64 -2.17 6.41
CA GLN A 42 -22.00 -0.77 6.62
C GLN A 42 -23.34 -0.42 5.97
N SER A 43 -23.56 -0.86 4.73
CA SER A 43 -24.80 -0.58 4.03
C SER A 43 -25.11 -1.58 2.92
N PHE A 44 -26.40 -1.71 2.66
CA PHE A 44 -26.97 -2.33 1.47
C PHE A 44 -27.71 -1.23 0.72
N LYS A 45 -27.20 -0.86 -0.45
CA LYS A 45 -27.86 0.07 -1.38
C LYS A 45 -28.20 -0.71 -2.64
N GLU A 46 -29.14 -0.20 -3.42
CA GLU A 46 -29.43 -0.78 -4.73
C GLU A 46 -28.14 -0.81 -5.57
N GLY A 47 -27.80 -1.99 -6.09
CA GLY A 47 -26.58 -2.22 -6.87
C GLY A 47 -25.27 -2.27 -6.08
N GLN A 48 -25.26 -2.11 -4.75
CA GLN A 48 -24.01 -2.03 -3.99
C GLN A 48 -24.08 -2.58 -2.56
N VAL A 49 -23.05 -3.32 -2.16
CA VAL A 49 -22.82 -3.74 -0.77
C VAL A 49 -21.52 -3.13 -0.26
N THR A 50 -21.57 -2.41 0.86
CA THR A 50 -20.37 -1.85 1.49
C THR A 50 -20.07 -2.56 2.80
N MET A 51 -18.83 -3.00 2.95
CA MET A 51 -18.30 -3.65 4.14
C MET A 51 -16.99 -2.99 4.57
N ASP A 52 -16.72 -2.98 5.86
CA ASP A 52 -15.43 -2.61 6.43
C ASP A 52 -14.77 -3.87 7.02
N VAL A 53 -13.52 -4.11 6.67
CA VAL A 53 -12.73 -5.30 7.02
C VAL A 53 -11.54 -4.86 7.86
N ASP A 54 -11.47 -5.33 9.11
CA ASP A 54 -10.31 -5.10 9.99
C ASP A 54 -9.18 -6.05 9.58
N LEU A 55 -8.11 -5.48 9.03
CA LEU A 55 -6.95 -6.19 8.49
C LEU A 55 -5.72 -5.97 9.37
N ARG A 56 -5.09 -7.08 9.73
CA ARG A 56 -3.84 -7.12 10.48
C ARG A 56 -2.82 -7.95 9.73
N TRP A 57 -1.63 -7.43 9.57
CA TRP A 57 -0.55 -8.16 8.91
C TRP A 57 0.78 -7.87 9.59
N GLY A 58 1.50 -8.92 9.96
CA GLY A 58 2.86 -8.84 10.49
C GLY A 58 3.65 -9.99 9.89
N GLY A 59 3.93 -9.88 8.59
CA GLY A 59 4.50 -10.97 7.81
C GLY A 59 6.02 -11.02 7.84
N ASP A 60 6.58 -11.78 6.90
CA ASP A 60 8.02 -11.96 6.69
C ASP A 60 8.52 -11.31 5.38
N PRO A 61 8.27 -10.00 5.14
CA PRO A 61 8.70 -9.37 3.91
C PRO A 61 10.22 -9.23 3.83
N ASN A 62 10.72 -9.26 2.60
CA ASN A 62 12.11 -8.97 2.27
C ASN A 62 12.16 -7.78 1.31
N ILE A 63 12.17 -6.59 1.91
CA ILE A 63 12.22 -5.32 1.18
C ILE A 63 13.59 -4.72 1.40
N VAL A 64 14.36 -4.60 0.32
CA VAL A 64 15.69 -3.98 0.32
C VAL A 64 15.74 -2.93 -0.76
N LEU A 65 15.91 -1.68 -0.37
CA LEU A 65 16.17 -0.55 -1.24
C LEU A 65 17.67 -0.47 -1.52
N GLY A 66 18.05 -0.48 -2.79
CA GLY A 66 19.39 -0.12 -3.21
C GLY A 66 19.48 1.40 -3.28
N VAL A 67 20.35 2.00 -2.45
CA VAL A 67 20.57 3.44 -2.43
C VAL A 67 21.98 3.73 -2.90
N THR A 68 22.12 4.55 -3.93
CA THR A 68 23.42 4.99 -4.45
C THR A 68 23.53 6.48 -4.35
N ALA A 69 24.46 6.96 -3.53
CA ALA A 69 24.89 8.35 -3.45
C ALA A 69 26.24 8.54 -4.15
N LEU A 70 26.66 9.79 -4.34
CA LEU A 70 27.92 10.12 -5.02
C LEU A 70 29.16 9.45 -4.39
N VAL A 71 29.14 9.20 -3.08
CA VAL A 71 30.28 8.69 -2.32
C VAL A 71 30.15 7.24 -1.86
N ALA A 72 28.93 6.67 -1.89
CA ALA A 72 28.68 5.33 -1.38
C ALA A 72 27.39 4.73 -1.96
N SER A 73 27.36 3.41 -2.10
CA SER A 73 26.13 2.66 -2.33
C SER A 73 25.86 1.78 -1.11
N ILE A 74 24.71 2.00 -0.46
CA ILE A 74 24.33 1.33 0.78
C ILE A 74 22.93 0.75 0.61
N PRO A 75 22.75 -0.58 0.70
CA PRO A 75 21.43 -1.17 0.75
C PRO A 75 20.74 -0.87 2.08
N ILE A 76 19.50 -0.40 2.03
CA ILE A 76 18.63 -0.21 3.19
C ILE A 76 17.59 -1.31 3.20
N GLN A 77 17.54 -2.05 4.30
CA GLN A 77 16.55 -3.08 4.51
C GLN A 77 15.42 -2.55 5.39
N LEU A 78 14.19 -2.76 4.95
CA LEU A 78 12.99 -2.56 5.75
C LEU A 78 12.60 -3.89 6.39
N LYS A 79 12.49 -3.91 7.72
CA LYS A 79 12.22 -5.09 8.55
C LYS A 79 11.01 -4.87 9.42
N ASP A 80 10.51 -5.99 9.96
CA ASP A 80 9.50 -6.02 11.01
C ASP A 80 8.26 -5.20 10.62
N LEU A 81 7.89 -5.26 9.33
CA LEU A 81 6.75 -4.53 8.79
C LEU A 81 5.46 -5.09 9.38
N GLN A 82 4.72 -4.24 10.05
CA GLN A 82 3.41 -4.53 10.58
C GLN A 82 2.41 -3.50 10.07
N VAL A 83 1.25 -3.98 9.62
CA VAL A 83 0.16 -3.18 9.05
C VAL A 83 -1.11 -3.48 9.82
N PHE A 84 -1.75 -2.41 10.29
CA PHE A 84 -2.93 -2.42 11.13
C PHE A 84 -3.92 -1.42 10.53
N THR A 85 -4.97 -1.89 9.86
CA THR A 85 -5.86 -0.98 9.10
C THR A 85 -7.27 -1.52 8.96
N VAL A 86 -8.21 -0.64 8.63
CA VAL A 86 -9.55 -1.02 8.21
C VAL A 86 -9.71 -0.71 6.73
N ALA A 87 -9.97 -1.73 5.92
CA ALA A 87 -10.24 -1.59 4.50
C ALA A 87 -11.75 -1.57 4.26
N ARG A 88 -12.25 -0.52 3.62
CA ARG A 88 -13.59 -0.49 3.04
C ARG A 88 -13.58 -1.25 1.72
N VAL A 89 -14.42 -2.27 1.65
CA VAL A 89 -14.67 -3.10 0.48
C VAL A 89 -16.09 -2.85 0.00
N ILE A 90 -16.20 -2.42 -1.25
CA ILE A 90 -17.46 -2.11 -1.91
C ILE A 90 -17.63 -3.10 -3.06
N PHE A 91 -18.64 -3.95 -2.98
CA PHE A 91 -19.05 -4.82 -4.06
C PHE A 91 -20.06 -4.07 -4.93
N GLN A 92 -19.71 -3.86 -6.20
CA GLN A 92 -20.67 -3.40 -7.21
C GLN A 92 -21.38 -4.63 -7.76
N LEU A 93 -22.69 -4.70 -7.53
CA LEU A 93 -23.52 -5.83 -7.93
C LEU A 93 -23.90 -5.72 -9.41
N ALA A 94 -24.19 -6.86 -10.01
CA ALA A 94 -24.67 -6.98 -11.37
C ALA A 94 -25.75 -8.06 -11.46
N ASP A 95 -26.63 -7.96 -12.46
CA ASP A 95 -27.68 -8.96 -12.69
C ASP A 95 -27.16 -10.20 -13.46
N GLU A 96 -25.96 -10.10 -14.04
CA GLU A 96 -25.28 -11.18 -14.76
C GLU A 96 -24.26 -11.89 -13.85
N ILE A 97 -24.15 -13.22 -13.97
CA ILE A 97 -23.15 -14.03 -13.25
C ILE A 97 -21.73 -13.51 -13.59
N PRO A 98 -20.86 -13.21 -12.60
CA PRO A 98 -20.86 -13.70 -11.20
C PRO A 98 -21.61 -12.80 -10.19
N CYS A 99 -22.56 -11.99 -10.65
CA CYS A 99 -23.39 -11.06 -9.88
C CYS A 99 -22.61 -9.89 -9.26
N ILE A 100 -21.35 -9.71 -9.65
CA ILE A 100 -20.45 -8.65 -9.19
C ILE A 100 -19.71 -8.13 -10.42
N SER A 101 -19.83 -6.83 -10.69
CA SER A 101 -19.11 -6.15 -11.78
C SER A 101 -17.75 -5.63 -11.36
N ALA A 102 -17.59 -5.24 -10.09
CA ALA A 102 -16.31 -4.81 -9.54
C ALA A 102 -16.24 -4.95 -8.02
N VAL A 103 -15.02 -5.07 -7.52
CA VAL A 103 -14.69 -4.87 -6.10
C VAL A 103 -13.86 -3.61 -5.99
N VAL A 104 -14.29 -2.69 -5.15
CA VAL A 104 -13.59 -1.44 -4.88
C VAL A 104 -13.08 -1.44 -3.46
N VAL A 105 -11.78 -1.16 -3.30
CA VAL A 105 -11.08 -1.25 -2.02
C VAL A 105 -10.41 0.08 -1.72
N ALA A 106 -10.60 0.59 -0.51
CA ALA A 106 -9.90 1.75 0.02
C ALA A 106 -9.62 1.57 1.52
N LEU A 107 -8.58 2.18 2.03
CA LEU A 107 -8.34 2.28 3.47
C LEU A 107 -9.19 3.40 4.05
N LEU A 108 -9.72 3.18 5.26
CA LEU A 108 -10.41 4.23 6.00
C LEU A 108 -9.40 5.23 6.55
N ALA A 109 -9.79 6.51 6.55
CA ALA A 109 -9.05 7.57 7.22
C ALA A 109 -9.09 7.43 8.74
N GLU A 110 -10.22 6.93 9.25
CA GLU A 110 -10.47 6.72 10.66
C GLU A 110 -11.02 5.31 10.88
N PRO A 111 -10.34 4.46 11.70
CA PRO A 111 -9.07 4.76 12.37
C PRO A 111 -7.91 4.89 11.37
N LYS A 112 -6.96 5.80 11.63
CA LYS A 112 -5.77 5.98 10.79
C LYS A 112 -5.03 4.64 10.61
N PRO A 113 -4.69 4.23 9.37
CA PRO A 113 -3.86 3.06 9.13
C PRO A 113 -2.53 3.20 9.87
N ARG A 114 -2.15 2.18 10.63
CA ARG A 114 -0.86 2.14 11.34
C ARG A 114 0.07 1.19 10.60
N ILE A 115 1.20 1.71 10.16
CA ILE A 115 2.27 0.96 9.50
C ILE A 115 3.54 1.16 10.32
N ASP A 116 4.00 0.08 10.94
CA ASP A 116 5.24 0.09 11.72
C ASP A 116 6.31 -0.71 10.97
N TYR A 117 7.54 -0.24 10.98
CA TYR A 117 8.69 -0.97 10.44
C TYR A 117 9.99 -0.45 11.05
N THR A 118 11.08 -1.17 10.79
CA THR A 118 12.44 -0.76 11.16
C THR A 118 13.32 -0.67 9.91
N LEU A 119 14.05 0.44 9.78
CA LEU A 119 15.05 0.61 8.73
C LEU A 119 16.44 0.21 9.23
N LYS A 120 17.14 -0.60 8.45
CA LYS A 120 18.50 -1.05 8.75
C LYS A 120 19.41 -0.90 7.54
N ALA A 121 20.51 -0.18 7.70
CA ALA A 121 21.58 -0.17 6.71
C ALA A 121 22.35 -1.49 6.72
N VAL A 122 22.58 -2.07 5.54
CA VAL A 122 23.40 -3.28 5.37
C VAL A 122 24.85 -2.85 5.16
N GLY A 123 25.72 -3.12 6.14
CA GLY A 123 27.15 -2.80 6.04
C GLY A 123 27.50 -1.33 6.28
N GLY A 124 26.62 -0.56 6.93
CA GLY A 124 26.85 0.86 7.24
C GLY A 124 25.89 1.37 8.31
N SER A 125 25.81 2.70 8.45
CA SER A 125 24.84 3.37 9.32
C SER A 125 23.76 4.06 8.49
N LEU A 126 22.51 4.03 8.95
CA LEU A 126 21.41 4.79 8.33
C LEU A 126 21.70 6.31 8.35
N THR A 127 22.42 6.77 9.37
CA THR A 127 22.84 8.18 9.51
C THR A 127 23.91 8.62 8.52
N ALA A 128 24.48 7.69 7.73
CA ALA A 128 25.50 8.02 6.73
C ALA A 128 24.91 8.77 5.51
N ILE A 129 23.59 8.70 5.31
CA ILE A 129 22.88 9.42 4.25
C ILE A 129 21.83 10.31 4.93
N PRO A 130 22.13 11.60 5.15
CA PRO A 130 21.20 12.53 5.78
C PRO A 130 19.86 12.62 5.03
N GLY A 131 18.74 12.62 5.78
CA GLY A 131 17.38 12.74 5.24
C GLY A 131 16.80 11.47 4.60
N LEU A 132 17.56 10.37 4.53
CA LEU A 132 17.08 9.14 3.91
C LEU A 132 15.95 8.46 4.68
N SER A 133 16.03 8.44 6.02
CA SER A 133 14.99 7.84 6.87
C SER A 133 13.69 8.62 6.72
N ASP A 134 13.75 9.93 6.94
CA ASP A 134 12.60 10.84 6.85
C ASP A 134 11.92 10.73 5.49
N MET A 135 12.68 10.66 4.40
CA MET A 135 12.11 10.48 3.06
C MET A 135 11.44 9.11 2.86
N ILE A 136 11.98 8.04 3.42
CA ILE A 136 11.32 6.72 3.38
C ILE A 136 10.01 6.79 4.15
N ASP A 137 10.01 7.44 5.32
CA ASP A 137 8.83 7.62 6.16
C ASP A 137 7.75 8.44 5.43
N ASP A 138 8.13 9.57 4.83
CA ASP A 138 7.25 10.39 4.00
C ASP A 138 6.69 9.60 2.81
N THR A 139 7.53 8.80 2.13
CA THR A 139 7.09 7.98 0.99
C THR A 139 6.06 6.94 1.42
N VAL A 140 6.26 6.27 2.55
CA VAL A 140 5.29 5.30 3.08
C VAL A 140 3.98 6.01 3.42
N ASP A 141 4.04 7.16 4.09
CA ASP A 141 2.84 7.94 4.44
C ASP A 141 2.09 8.43 3.19
N THR A 142 2.80 8.93 2.17
CA THR A 142 2.22 9.32 0.88
C THR A 142 1.53 8.14 0.18
N ILE A 143 2.13 6.95 0.14
CA ILE A 143 1.50 5.77 -0.45
C ILE A 143 0.19 5.43 0.27
N VAL A 144 0.19 5.48 1.60
CA VAL A 144 -1.01 5.18 2.39
C VAL A 144 -2.10 6.22 2.15
N GLN A 145 -1.77 7.50 2.26
CA GLN A 145 -2.74 8.59 2.27
C GLN A 145 -3.22 8.94 0.86
N ASP A 146 -2.31 9.03 -0.11
CA ASP A 146 -2.62 9.56 -1.43
C ASP A 146 -2.98 8.48 -2.45
N MET A 147 -2.65 7.21 -2.20
CA MET A 147 -2.98 6.12 -3.13
C MET A 147 -4.07 5.18 -2.61
N LEU A 148 -4.04 4.87 -1.31
CA LEU A 148 -4.85 3.78 -0.76
C LEU A 148 -6.03 4.27 0.08
N GLN A 149 -5.93 5.45 0.68
CA GLN A 149 -6.96 6.00 1.56
C GLN A 149 -8.07 6.70 0.77
N TRP A 150 -9.31 6.52 1.23
CA TRP A 150 -10.49 7.17 0.63
C TRP A 150 -10.30 8.70 0.51
N PRO A 151 -10.64 9.35 -0.62
CA PRO A 151 -11.43 8.83 -1.76
C PRO A 151 -10.64 8.07 -2.84
N HIS A 152 -9.31 7.97 -2.69
CA HIS A 152 -8.49 7.11 -3.55
C HIS A 152 -8.80 5.64 -3.27
N ARG A 153 -8.86 4.84 -4.33
CA ARG A 153 -9.36 3.47 -4.26
C ARG A 153 -8.86 2.64 -5.41
N ILE A 154 -8.68 1.36 -5.13
CA ILE A 154 -8.37 0.35 -6.13
C ILE A 154 -9.69 -0.22 -6.64
N VAL A 155 -9.90 -0.16 -7.96
CA VAL A 155 -11.05 -0.76 -8.64
C VAL A 155 -10.60 -2.03 -9.33
N VAL A 156 -11.12 -3.17 -8.90
CA VAL A 156 -10.87 -4.48 -9.51
C VAL A 156 -12.12 -4.90 -10.29
N PRO A 157 -12.14 -4.75 -11.62
CA PRO A 157 -13.27 -5.21 -12.43
C PRO A 157 -13.35 -6.74 -12.44
N ILE A 158 -14.57 -7.28 -12.48
CA ILE A 158 -14.86 -8.71 -12.46
C ILE A 158 -15.77 -9.08 -13.64
N GLY A 159 -15.49 -10.22 -14.27
CA GLY A 159 -16.39 -10.83 -15.25
C GLY A 159 -16.53 -10.10 -16.59
N GLY A 160 -15.77 -9.04 -16.85
CA GLY A 160 -15.87 -8.25 -18.08
C GLY A 160 -17.13 -7.41 -18.19
N ILE A 161 -17.89 -7.29 -17.11
CA ILE A 161 -19.10 -6.47 -17.02
C ILE A 161 -18.69 -5.00 -16.92
N PRO A 162 -19.32 -4.07 -17.67
CA PRO A 162 -19.06 -2.64 -17.54
C PRO A 162 -19.23 -2.18 -16.08
N VAL A 163 -18.21 -1.51 -15.54
CA VAL A 163 -18.22 -1.03 -14.16
C VAL A 163 -18.85 0.36 -14.12
N ASP A 164 -19.97 0.50 -13.40
CA ASP A 164 -20.53 1.82 -13.09
C ASP A 164 -19.88 2.39 -11.81
N LEU A 165 -19.03 3.40 -11.98
CA LEU A 165 -18.36 4.09 -10.87
C LEU A 165 -19.11 5.34 -10.40
N ARG A 166 -20.25 5.68 -11.01
CA ARG A 166 -21.00 6.92 -10.69
C ARG A 166 -21.53 6.94 -9.25
N TYR A 167 -21.79 5.76 -8.68
CA TYR A 167 -22.32 5.60 -7.32
C TYR A 167 -21.25 5.63 -6.21
N GLN A 168 -19.98 5.88 -6.53
CA GLN A 168 -18.87 5.87 -5.56
C GLN A 168 -18.49 7.26 -5.03
N VAL A 169 -19.30 8.28 -5.34
CA VAL A 169 -19.13 9.65 -4.86
C VAL A 169 -20.23 9.96 -3.84
N LEU A 170 -20.23 9.26 -2.70
CA LEU A 170 -21.05 9.58 -1.52
C LEU A 170 -20.25 9.33 -0.25
#